data_AF-A0A3B3I0T7-F1
#
_entry.id   AF-A0A3B3I0T7-F1
#
_cell.length_a   1.000
_cell.length_b   1.000
_cell.length_c   1.000
_cell.angle_alpha   90.00
_cell.angle_beta   90.00
_cell.angle_gamma   90.00
#
_symmetry.space_group_name_H-M   'P 1'
#
loop_
_entity.id
_entity.type
_entity.pdbx_description
1 polymer ?
#
loop_
_entity_poly.entity_id
_entity_poly.type
_entity_poly.pdbx_seq_one_letter_code
_entity_poly.pdbx_strand_id
1 'polypeptide(L)'
;MEASKDAMSELENGMATIIRVFHRYSGEKGKLKKTELKALINNEMSHFVMKIQENAILDELFADLDQNGDLEIDFKEFVTLIAMVTSACHEFLNPDSSDN
;
A
#
# COMPACT_ATOMS: atom_id res chain seq x y z
N MET A 1 2.80 29.37 -24.72
CA MET A 1 3.00 27.92 -24.88
C MET A 1 2.31 27.28 -23.70
N GLU A 2 0.98 27.16 -23.77
CA GLU A 2 0.20 26.51 -22.73
C GLU A 2 0.32 25.01 -22.98
N ALA A 3 1.11 24.34 -22.13
CA ALA A 3 1.05 22.89 -22.07
C ALA A 3 -0.33 22.55 -21.50
N SER A 4 -1.20 22.04 -22.37
CA SER A 4 -2.43 21.36 -21.95
C SER A 4 -2.00 20.30 -20.95
N LYS A 5 -2.31 20.50 -19.66
CA LYS A 5 -2.31 19.42 -18.69
C LYS A 5 -3.48 18.54 -19.13
N ASP A 6 -3.20 17.55 -19.97
CA ASP A 6 -4.13 16.43 -20.12
C ASP A 6 -4.47 15.97 -18.70
N ALA A 7 -5.73 16.13 -18.34
CA ALA A 7 -6.21 15.69 -17.04
C ALA A 7 -5.99 14.18 -17.01
N MET A 8 -5.03 13.72 -16.21
CA MET A 8 -4.79 12.31 -15.98
C MET A 8 -6.13 11.63 -15.70
N SER A 9 -6.35 10.46 -16.29
CA SER A 9 -7.51 9.62 -15.98
C SER A 9 -7.56 9.30 -14.48
N GLU A 10 -8.72 8.87 -13.99
CA GLU A 10 -8.89 8.51 -12.57
C GLU A 10 -7.89 7.43 -12.14
N LEU A 11 -7.62 6.45 -13.02
CA LEU A 11 -6.64 5.40 -12.76
C LEU A 11 -5.21 5.95 -12.69
N GLU A 12 -4.81 6.82 -13.62
CA GLU A 12 -3.50 7.45 -13.61
C GLU A 12 -3.30 8.32 -12.36
N ASN A 13 -4.33 9.05 -11.93
CA ASN A 13 -4.31 9.80 -10.67
C ASN A 13 -4.20 8.85 -9.46
N GLY A 14 -4.88 7.72 -9.49
CA GLY A 14 -4.77 6.68 -8.45
C GLY A 14 -3.35 6.13 -8.35
N MET A 15 -2.76 5.73 -9.48
CA MET A 15 -1.37 5.26 -9.56
C MET A 15 -0.38 6.32 -9.08
N ALA A 16 -0.54 7.57 -9.53
CA ALA A 16 0.28 8.69 -9.07
C ALA A 16 0.14 8.94 -7.55
N THR A 17 -1.06 8.71 -7.00
CA THR A 17 -1.31 8.82 -5.55
C THR A 17 -0.59 7.72 -4.79
N ILE A 18 -0.65 6.46 -5.25
CA ILE A 18 0.07 5.33 -4.64
C ILE A 18 1.58 5.62 -4.61
N ILE A 19 2.15 6.08 -5.72
CA ILE A 19 3.57 6.46 -5.84
C ILE A 19 3.92 7.59 -4.85
N ARG A 20 3.10 8.65 -4.80
CA ARG A 20 3.33 9.78 -3.89
C ARG A 20 3.25 9.39 -2.42
N VAL A 21 2.30 8.52 -2.06
CA VAL A 21 2.18 7.99 -0.70
C VAL A 21 3.43 7.20 -0.36
N PHE A 22 3.87 6.28 -1.23
CA PHE A 22 5.10 5.52 -1.01
C PHE A 22 6.31 6.44 -0.75
N HIS A 23 6.55 7.40 -1.64
CA HIS A 23 7.67 8.34 -1.48
C HIS A 23 7.59 9.21 -0.23
N ARG A 24 6.38 9.54 0.24
CA ARG A 24 6.19 10.29 1.49
C ARG A 24 6.76 9.54 2.70
N TYR A 25 6.61 8.21 2.74
CA TYR A 25 7.05 7.40 3.87
C TYR A 25 8.45 6.80 3.67
N SER A 26 8.86 6.50 2.43
CA SER A 26 10.16 5.89 2.11
C SER A 26 11.32 6.90 2.05
N GLY A 27 10.99 8.19 2.04
CA GLY A 27 11.96 9.28 2.05
C GLY A 27 12.95 9.22 0.89
N GLU A 28 14.18 9.68 1.13
CA GLU A 28 15.24 9.75 0.10
C GLU A 28 15.81 8.39 -0.29
N LYS A 29 15.60 7.36 0.53
CA LYS A 29 16.15 6.01 0.28
C LYS A 29 15.30 5.19 -0.68
N GLY A 30 14.03 5.57 -0.88
CA GLY A 30 13.11 4.89 -1.78
C GLY A 30 12.70 3.49 -1.31
N LYS A 31 12.89 3.18 -0.02
CA LYS A 31 12.44 1.95 0.63
C LYS A 31 11.82 2.25 1.99
N LEU A 32 10.88 1.42 2.42
CA LEU A 32 10.19 1.54 3.70
C LEU A 32 10.78 0.57 4.70
N LYS A 33 11.18 1.08 5.86
CA LYS A 33 11.46 0.26 7.03
C LYS A 33 10.17 -0.15 7.71
N LYS A 34 10.27 -1.18 8.54
CA LYS A 34 9.18 -1.67 9.38
C LYS A 34 8.42 -0.58 10.14
N THR A 35 9.13 0.42 10.69
CA THR A 35 8.51 1.56 11.38
C THR A 35 7.74 2.49 10.43
N GLU A 36 8.25 2.69 9.22
CA GLU A 36 7.63 3.53 8.19
C GLU A 36 6.41 2.83 7.59
N LEU A 37 6.50 1.53 7.34
CA LEU A 37 5.36 0.68 6.95
C LEU A 37 4.25 0.73 7.99
N LYS A 38 4.60 0.62 9.28
CA LYS A 38 3.62 0.75 10.39
C LYS A 38 2.91 2.10 10.35
N ALA A 39 3.65 3.18 10.13
CA ALA A 39 3.08 4.53 10.07
C ALA A 39 2.16 4.69 8.85
N LEU A 40 2.59 4.19 7.68
CA LEU A 40 1.81 4.22 6.45
C LEU A 40 0.47 3.49 6.62
N ILE A 41 0.49 2.25 7.10
CA ILE A 41 -0.75 1.46 7.29
C ILE A 41 -1.68 2.16 8.28
N ASN A 42 -1.15 2.65 9.40
CA ASN A 42 -1.98 3.29 10.42
C ASN A 42 -2.53 4.68 10.02
N ASN A 43 -1.89 5.39 9.07
CA ASN A 43 -2.34 6.70 8.62
C ASN A 43 -3.19 6.63 7.34
N GLU A 44 -2.75 5.87 6.35
CA GLU A 44 -3.37 5.85 5.02
C GLU A 44 -4.42 4.74 4.89
N MET A 45 -4.29 3.66 5.67
CA MET A 45 -5.19 2.49 5.63
C MET A 45 -5.98 2.27 6.92
N SER A 46 -6.12 3.29 7.77
CA SER A 46 -6.76 3.18 9.09
C SER A 46 -8.20 2.67 9.09
N HIS A 47 -8.89 2.79 7.95
CA HIS A 47 -10.27 2.35 7.75
C HIS A 47 -10.37 0.97 7.06
N PHE A 48 -9.31 0.54 6.38
CA PHE A 48 -9.28 -0.71 5.62
C PHE A 48 -8.57 -1.82 6.39
N VAL A 49 -7.54 -1.48 7.15
CA VAL A 49 -6.77 -2.38 8.00
C VAL A 49 -7.02 -1.96 9.44
N MET A 50 -7.47 -2.89 10.30
CA MET A 50 -7.51 -2.61 11.74
C MET A 50 -6.13 -2.14 12.17
N LYS A 51 -6.07 -1.00 12.88
CA LYS A 51 -4.80 -0.42 13.34
C LYS A 51 -3.88 -1.52 13.87
N ILE A 52 -2.71 -1.66 13.26
CA ILE A 52 -1.72 -2.64 13.69
C ILE A 52 -1.12 -2.15 15.00
N GLN A 53 -1.77 -2.52 16.10
CA GLN A 53 -1.31 -2.24 17.46
C GLN A 53 -0.28 -3.27 17.90
N GLU A 54 -0.48 -4.52 17.48
CA GLU A 54 0.43 -5.62 17.79
C GLU A 54 1.62 -5.62 16.84
N ASN A 55 2.82 -5.57 17.42
CA ASN A 55 4.04 -5.71 16.62
C ASN A 55 4.10 -7.08 15.95
N ALA A 56 3.57 -8.15 16.55
CA ALA A 56 3.57 -9.48 15.93
C ALA A 56 2.90 -9.51 14.53
N ILE A 57 1.74 -8.87 14.39
CA ILE A 57 1.03 -8.78 13.11
C ILE A 57 1.83 -7.95 12.10
N LEU A 58 2.48 -6.87 12.55
CA LEU A 58 3.37 -6.09 11.70
C LEU A 58 4.57 -6.92 11.23
N ASP A 59 5.13 -7.73 12.12
CA ASP A 59 6.31 -8.57 11.87
C ASP A 59 5.99 -9.64 10.82
N GLU A 60 4.84 -10.30 10.95
CA GLU A 60 4.34 -11.27 9.99
C GLU A 60 4.08 -10.61 8.63
N LEU A 61 3.34 -9.50 8.60
CA LEU A 61 3.08 -8.77 7.37
C LEU A 61 4.38 -8.28 6.71
N PHE A 62 5.33 -7.79 7.50
CA PHE A 62 6.62 -7.35 7.00
C PHE A 62 7.38 -8.51 6.39
N ALA A 63 7.41 -9.68 7.05
CA ALA A 63 8.06 -10.88 6.54
C ALA A 63 7.40 -11.41 5.26
N ASP A 64 6.08 -11.28 5.13
CA ASP A 64 5.36 -11.67 3.91
C ASP A 64 5.64 -10.74 2.73
N LEU A 65 5.86 -9.45 3.01
CA LEU A 65 6.15 -8.43 1.99
C LEU A 65 7.63 -8.37 1.60
N ASP A 66 8.55 -8.58 2.54
CA ASP A 66 10.00 -8.61 2.33
C ASP A 66 10.44 -9.91 1.64
N GLN A 67 10.12 -10.01 0.35
CA GLN A 67 10.39 -11.22 -0.43
C GLN A 67 11.88 -11.39 -0.74
N ASN A 68 12.61 -10.28 -0.75
CA ASN A 68 14.04 -10.28 -1.04
C ASN A 68 14.90 -10.50 0.24
N GLY A 69 14.33 -10.33 1.43
CA GLY A 69 14.96 -10.57 2.73
C GLY A 69 15.96 -9.49 3.14
N ASP A 70 15.83 -8.26 2.65
CA ASP A 70 16.75 -7.15 2.93
C ASP A 70 16.32 -6.29 4.12
N LEU A 71 15.23 -6.66 4.79
CA LEU A 71 14.64 -5.94 5.92
C LEU A 71 14.16 -4.53 5.58
N GLU A 72 13.90 -4.27 4.30
CA GLU A 72 13.30 -3.06 3.77
C GLU A 72 12.22 -3.44 2.74
N ILE A 73 11.21 -2.58 2.56
CA ILE A 73 10.14 -2.81 1.58
C ILE A 73 10.34 -1.85 0.43
N ASP A 74 10.60 -2.39 -0.76
CA ASP A 74 10.70 -1.61 -1.98
C ASP A 74 9.33 -1.26 -2.57
N PHE A 75 9.31 -0.48 -3.66
CA PHE A 75 8.05 -0.07 -4.27
C PHE A 75 7.23 -1.26 -4.82
N LYS A 76 7.87 -2.32 -5.32
CA LYS A 76 7.17 -3.50 -5.85
C LYS A 76 6.51 -4.26 -4.71
N GLU A 77 7.23 -4.49 -3.63
CA GLU A 77 6.72 -5.16 -2.42
C GLU A 77 5.58 -4.35 -1.80
N PHE A 78 5.70 -3.02 -1.79
CA PHE A 78 4.61 -2.14 -1.38
C PHE A 78 3.37 -2.24 -2.29
N VAL A 79 3.53 -2.30 -3.61
CA VAL A 79 2.40 -2.46 -4.53
C VAL A 79 1.71 -3.81 -4.33
N THR A 80 2.44 -4.86 -3.97
CA THR A 80 1.84 -6.15 -3.57
C THR A 80 0.92 -5.99 -2.37
N LEU A 81 1.31 -5.22 -1.34
CA LEU A 81 0.42 -4.88 -0.22
C LEU A 81 -0.85 -4.17 -0.70
N ILE A 82 -0.71 -3.15 -1.56
CA ILE A 82 -1.87 -2.43 -2.09
C ILE A 82 -2.81 -3.38 -2.83
N ALA A 83 -2.26 -4.27 -3.67
CA ALA A 83 -3.03 -5.26 -4.40
C ALA A 83 -3.77 -6.20 -3.44
N MET A 84 -3.09 -6.75 -2.42
CA MET A 84 -3.71 -7.63 -1.43
C MET A 84 -4.85 -6.93 -0.67
N VAL A 85 -4.62 -5.72 -0.18
CA VAL A 85 -5.66 -4.95 0.54
C VAL A 85 -6.81 -4.60 -0.41
N THR A 86 -6.53 -4.22 -1.65
CA THR A 86 -7.55 -3.89 -2.65
C THR A 86 -8.41 -5.11 -2.99
N SER A 87 -7.79 -6.29 -3.18
CA SER A 87 -8.49 -7.56 -3.40
C SER A 87 -9.36 -7.95 -2.21
N ALA A 88 -8.82 -7.88 -0.99
CA ALA A 88 -9.59 -8.17 0.23
C ALA A 88 -10.77 -7.18 0.42
N CYS A 89 -10.56 -5.89 0.09
CA CYS A 89 -11.63 -4.90 0.10
C CYS A 89 -12.68 -5.18 -0.97
N HIS A 90 -12.27 -5.65 -2.16
CA HIS A 90 -13.20 -6.00 -3.23
C HIS A 90 -14.11 -7.16 -2.82
N GLU A 91 -13.58 -8.20 -2.16
CA GLU A 91 -14.37 -9.29 -1.59
C GLU A 91 -15.30 -8.81 -0.47
N PHE A 92 -14.83 -7.89 0.38
CA PHE A 92 -15.64 -7.33 1.47
C PHE A 92 -16.77 -6.41 0.99
N LEU A 93 -16.53 -5.65 -0.09
CA LEU A 93 -17.51 -4.75 -0.70
C LEU A 93 -18.46 -5.47 -1.66
N ASN A 94 -18.09 -6.66 -2.15
CA ASN A 94 -18.93 -7.54 -2.95
C ASN A 94 -19.16 -8.89 -2.23
N PRO A 95 -19.95 -8.92 -1.13
CA PRO A 95 -20.29 -10.17 -0.45
C PRO A 95 -21.13 -11.14 -1.31
N ASP A 96 -21.69 -10.67 -2.43
CA ASP A 96 -22.62 -11.39 -3.30
C ASP A 96 -21.95 -12.14 -4.48
N SER A 97 -20.78 -12.74 -4.25
CA SER A 97 -20.30 -13.84 -5.11
C SER A 97 -19.92 -15.06 -4.27
N SER A 98 -20.74 -15.32 -3.25
CA SER A 98 -20.83 -16.65 -2.64
C SER A 98 -21.51 -17.59 -3.64
N ASP A 99 -20.82 -18.68 -3.95
CA ASP A 99 -21.29 -19.92 -4.58
C ASP A 99 -21.75 -19.89 -6.06
N ASN A 100 -20.91 -20.49 -6.91
CA ASN A 100 -21.37 -21.52 -7.86
C ASN A 100 -20.35 -22.65 -7.99
#